data_AF-A0A1C5A1G8-F1
#
_entry.id   AF-A0A1C5A1G8-F1
#
_cell.length_a   1.000
_cell.length_b   1.000
_cell.length_c   1.000
_cell.angle_alpha   90.00
_cell.angle_beta   90.00
_cell.angle_gamma   90.00
#
_symmetry.space_group_name_H-M   'P 1'
#
loop_
_entity.id
_entity.type
_entity.pdbx_description
1 polymer ?
#
loop_
_entity_poly.entity_id
_entity_poly.type
_entity_poly.pdbx_seq_one_letter_code
_entity_poly.pdbx_strand_id
1 'polypeptide(L)'
;MPVTDPLAAEARRLRVDEQLSVAEIRARLGISRDRVYALLRGIPPPEWTRRPRARDDARAEALRLRAVGRSVDEIAVRLGVAKSTAYRWVGHIPLDASSDAAAQRRRAAGARRALVWAGKRTLREAAECEARRRAADWVGALASRELLLVGAVLYMCEGTKSRPANPRYDLTFTNSGIRLVELFVRFVETRPGEAAMS
;
A
#
# COMPACT_ATOMS: atom_id res chain seq x y z
N MET A 1 56.91 24.60 25.84
CA MET A 1 56.96 24.47 24.37
C MET A 1 56.80 22.99 24.03
N PRO A 2 55.71 22.53 23.41
CA PRO A 2 55.57 21.11 23.08
C PRO A 2 56.67 20.76 22.06
N VAL A 3 57.51 19.78 22.40
CA VAL A 3 58.49 19.21 21.47
C VAL A 3 57.70 18.50 20.39
N THR A 4 57.55 19.15 19.23
CA THR A 4 56.91 18.55 18.07
C THR A 4 57.77 17.38 17.63
N ASP A 5 57.22 16.17 17.66
CA ASP A 5 57.88 14.98 17.12
C ASP A 5 58.25 15.27 15.64
N PRO A 6 59.55 15.34 15.28
CA PRO A 6 59.96 15.68 13.92
C PRO A 6 59.45 14.64 12.90
N LEU A 7 59.22 13.39 13.32
CA LEU A 7 58.60 12.35 12.49
C LEU A 7 57.10 12.62 12.27
N ALA A 8 56.43 13.26 13.22
CA ALA A 8 55.03 13.68 13.04
C ALA A 8 54.94 14.78 11.98
N ALA A 9 55.79 15.81 12.05
CA ALA A 9 55.80 16.87 11.05
C ALA A 9 56.09 16.33 9.64
N GLU A 10 57.09 15.45 9.52
CA GLU A 10 57.47 14.86 8.24
C GLU A 10 56.38 13.94 7.67
N ALA A 11 55.78 13.06 8.49
CA ALA A 11 54.68 12.19 8.04
C ALA A 11 53.49 13.01 7.53
N ARG A 12 53.18 14.14 8.17
CA ARG A 12 52.11 15.04 7.75
C ARG A 12 52.45 15.73 6.43
N ARG A 13 53.68 16.20 6.24
CA ARG A 13 54.16 16.77 4.97
C ARG A 13 54.02 15.77 3.83
N LEU A 14 54.52 14.54 4.02
CA LEU A 14 54.43 13.46 3.02
C LEU A 14 52.97 13.13 2.66
N ARG A 15 52.04 13.26 3.61
CA ARG A 15 50.61 13.03 3.38
C ARG A 15 49.92 14.19 2.67
N VAL A 16 50.20 15.44 3.05
CA VAL A 16 49.50 16.62 2.56
C VAL A 16 50.09 17.11 1.23
N ASP A 17 51.41 17.19 1.14
CA ASP A 17 52.09 17.82 0.01
C ASP A 17 52.40 16.79 -1.08
N GLU A 18 52.92 15.62 -0.67
CA GLU A 18 53.31 14.55 -1.61
C GLU A 18 52.19 13.53 -1.86
N GLN A 19 51.03 13.67 -1.19
CA GLN A 19 49.84 12.81 -1.36
C GLN A 19 50.13 11.30 -1.24
N LEU A 20 51.11 10.91 -0.41
CA LEU A 20 51.55 9.53 -0.27
C LEU A 20 50.58 8.68 0.57
N SER A 21 50.44 7.41 0.18
CA SER A 21 49.70 6.39 0.92
C SER A 21 50.40 5.99 2.22
N VAL A 22 49.68 5.29 3.11
CA VAL A 22 50.26 4.75 4.35
C VAL A 22 51.43 3.80 4.06
N ALA A 23 51.36 3.04 2.96
CA ALA A 23 52.40 2.08 2.57
C ALA A 23 53.69 2.80 2.13
N GLU A 24 53.56 3.88 1.36
CA GLU A 24 54.70 4.69 0.89
C GLU A 24 55.33 5.47 2.03
N ILE A 25 54.53 6.08 2.91
CA ILE A 25 55.03 6.79 4.10
C ILE A 25 55.77 5.83 5.04
N ARG A 26 55.25 4.61 5.21
CA ARG A 26 55.92 3.53 5.95
C ARG A 26 57.28 3.19 5.34
N ALA A 27 57.34 3.01 4.02
CA ALA A 27 58.58 2.69 3.32
C ALA A 27 59.61 3.83 3.38
N ARG A 28 59.15 5.08 3.28
CA ARG A 28 59.97 6.31 3.32
C ARG A 28 60.57 6.58 4.69
N LEU A 29 59.77 6.40 5.76
CA LEU A 29 60.15 6.74 7.13
C LEU A 29 60.71 5.55 7.93
N GLY A 30 60.64 4.32 7.40
CA GLY A 30 61.17 3.12 8.06
C GLY A 30 60.46 2.75 9.38
N ILE A 31 59.26 3.26 9.62
CA ILE A 31 58.49 3.05 10.86
C ILE A 31 57.38 2.01 10.70
N SER A 32 56.85 1.50 11.81
CA SER A 32 55.73 0.57 11.78
C SER A 32 54.44 1.21 11.24
N ARG A 33 53.56 0.39 10.66
CA ARG A 33 52.27 0.84 10.14
C ARG A 33 51.41 1.52 11.21
N ASP A 34 51.42 1.00 12.43
CA ASP A 34 50.67 1.56 13.55
C ASP A 34 51.22 2.92 13.98
N ARG A 35 52.54 3.10 13.91
CA ARG A 35 53.17 4.40 14.15
C ARG A 35 52.74 5.41 13.08
N VAL A 36 52.70 5.03 11.80
CA VAL A 36 52.20 5.91 10.73
C VAL A 36 50.75 6.34 11.00
N TYR A 37 49.86 5.40 11.38
CA TYR A 37 48.47 5.75 11.74
C TYR A 37 48.37 6.67 12.95
N ALA A 38 49.22 6.48 13.96
CA ALA A 38 49.27 7.37 15.11
C ALA A 38 49.70 8.80 14.72
N LEU A 39 50.73 8.93 13.89
CA LEU A 39 51.25 10.22 13.43
C LEU A 39 50.28 10.96 12.50
N LEU A 40 49.53 10.21 11.68
CA LEU A 40 48.54 10.75 10.73
C LEU A 40 47.13 10.86 11.30
N ARG A 41 46.95 10.69 12.62
CA ARG A 41 45.63 10.82 13.24
C ARG A 41 45.04 12.21 12.93
N GLY A 42 43.84 12.21 12.37
CA GLY A 42 43.09 13.40 11.96
C GLY A 42 43.40 13.91 10.54
N ILE A 43 44.33 13.29 9.81
CA ILE A 43 44.61 13.67 8.41
C ILE A 43 43.92 12.70 7.44
N PRO A 44 43.11 13.20 6.50
CA PRO A 44 42.41 12.34 5.54
C PRO A 44 43.37 11.58 4.60
N PRO A 45 42.95 10.43 4.06
CA PRO A 45 43.66 9.77 2.97
C PRO A 45 43.59 10.59 1.67
N PRO A 46 44.64 10.52 0.82
CA PRO A 46 44.65 11.13 -0.51
C PRO A 46 43.45 10.66 -1.34
N GLU A 47 42.85 11.55 -2.13
CA GLU A 47 41.64 11.26 -2.90
C GLU A 47 41.83 10.07 -3.85
N TRP A 48 42.99 9.93 -4.49
CA TRP A 48 43.30 8.82 -5.40
C TRP A 48 43.34 7.43 -4.71
N THR A 49 43.60 7.40 -3.39
CA THR A 49 43.61 6.15 -2.60
C THR A 49 42.20 5.74 -2.17
N ARG A 50 41.20 6.61 -2.32
CA ARG A 50 39.81 6.25 -2.06
C ARG A 50 39.35 5.34 -3.19
N ARG A 51 38.97 4.12 -2.85
CA ARG A 51 38.30 3.24 -3.81
C ARG A 51 36.91 3.83 -4.12
N PRO A 52 36.58 4.16 -5.37
CA PRO A 52 35.21 4.45 -5.75
C PRO A 52 34.36 3.23 -5.37
N ARG A 53 33.25 3.43 -4.67
CA ARG A 53 32.30 2.33 -4.56
C ARG A 53 31.70 2.16 -5.95
N ALA A 54 31.55 0.93 -6.41
CA ALA A 54 31.06 0.58 -7.75
C ALA A 54 29.66 1.15 -8.13
N ARG A 55 29.05 1.98 -7.28
CA ARG A 55 27.71 2.57 -7.47
C ARG A 55 27.64 4.05 -7.06
N ASP A 56 28.76 4.76 -6.91
CA ASP A 56 28.72 6.17 -6.51
C ASP A 56 28.06 7.05 -7.59
N ASP A 57 28.34 6.78 -8.87
CA ASP A 57 27.68 7.47 -9.99
C ASP A 57 26.17 7.17 -10.05
N ALA A 58 25.79 5.91 -9.87
CA ALA A 58 24.38 5.51 -9.82
C ALA A 58 23.64 6.16 -8.65
N ARG A 59 24.31 6.35 -7.50
CA ARG A 59 23.76 7.06 -6.35
C ARG A 59 23.59 8.55 -6.64
N ALA A 60 24.56 9.18 -7.30
CA ALA A 60 24.48 10.58 -7.69
C ALA A 60 23.31 10.82 -8.66
N GLU A 61 23.14 9.95 -9.66
CA GLU A 61 22.00 10.04 -10.59
C GLU A 61 20.66 9.76 -9.89
N ALA A 62 20.61 8.82 -8.94
CA ALA A 62 19.40 8.59 -8.14
C ALA A 62 18.94 9.86 -7.40
N LEU A 63 19.90 10.63 -6.84
CA LEU A 63 19.61 11.89 -6.17
C LEU A 63 19.09 12.96 -7.15
N ARG A 64 19.67 13.08 -8.34
CA ARG A 64 19.15 13.98 -9.39
C ARG A 64 17.73 13.62 -9.81
N LEU A 65 17.46 12.34 -10.05
CA LEU A 65 16.13 11.86 -10.40
C LEU A 65 15.12 12.13 -9.28
N ARG A 66 15.54 11.98 -8.02
CA ARG A 66 14.68 12.29 -6.88
C ARG A 66 14.36 13.78 -6.79
N ALA A 67 15.34 14.65 -7.03
CA ALA A 67 15.17 16.09 -7.01
C ALA A 67 14.16 16.58 -8.06
N VAL A 68 14.10 15.94 -9.24
CA VAL A 68 13.07 16.21 -10.26
C VAL A 68 11.74 15.48 -10.00
N GLY A 69 11.56 14.92 -8.80
CA GLY A 69 10.29 14.36 -8.33
C GLY A 69 10.03 12.89 -8.69
N ARG A 70 11.04 12.12 -9.13
CA ARG A 70 10.86 10.68 -9.43
C ARG A 70 10.71 9.83 -8.17
N SER A 71 9.79 8.88 -8.23
CA SER A 71 9.57 7.89 -7.16
C SER A 71 10.70 6.88 -7.08
N VAL A 72 10.81 6.22 -5.92
CA VAL A 72 11.80 5.15 -5.69
C VAL A 72 11.67 4.05 -6.76
N ASP A 73 10.44 3.73 -7.16
CA ASP A 73 10.17 2.70 -8.17
C ASP A 73 10.64 3.13 -9.57
N GLU A 74 10.35 4.37 -9.97
CA GLU A 74 10.86 4.94 -11.23
C GLU A 74 12.39 4.98 -11.26
N ILE A 75 13.03 5.33 -10.14
CA ILE A 75 14.49 5.39 -10.01
C ILE A 75 15.09 3.98 -10.10
N ALA A 76 14.50 3.00 -9.42
CA ALA A 76 14.95 1.61 -9.44
C ALA A 76 14.91 1.04 -10.86
N VAL A 77 13.80 1.24 -11.58
CA VAL A 77 13.64 0.81 -12.98
C VAL A 77 14.64 1.51 -13.88
N ARG A 78 14.77 2.84 -13.77
CA ARG A 78 15.64 3.64 -14.65
C ARG A 78 17.14 3.33 -14.48
N LEU A 79 17.57 3.04 -13.26
CA LEU A 79 18.97 2.72 -12.94
C LEU A 79 19.28 1.22 -12.98
N GLY A 80 18.28 0.36 -13.21
CA GLY A 80 18.47 -1.09 -13.20
C GLY A 80 18.90 -1.64 -11.83
N VAL A 81 18.52 -0.96 -10.73
CA VAL A 81 18.89 -1.37 -9.36
C VAL A 81 17.68 -1.92 -8.61
N ALA A 82 17.94 -2.77 -7.60
CA ALA A 82 16.89 -3.23 -6.71
C ALA A 82 16.20 -2.05 -6.00
N LYS A 83 14.87 -2.13 -5.83
CA LYS A 83 14.05 -1.13 -5.12
C LYS A 83 14.61 -0.78 -3.74
N SER A 84 15.09 -1.77 -3.00
CA SER A 84 15.72 -1.58 -1.68
C SER A 84 17.01 -0.76 -1.74
N THR A 85 17.76 -0.86 -2.84
CA THR A 85 18.98 -0.06 -3.08
C THR A 85 18.61 1.40 -3.36
N ALA A 86 17.66 1.64 -4.28
CA ALA A 86 17.16 2.98 -4.56
C ALA A 86 16.55 3.62 -3.30
N TYR A 87 15.74 2.88 -2.53
CA TYR A 87 15.15 3.35 -1.27
C TYR A 87 16.22 3.77 -0.27
N ARG A 88 17.28 2.97 -0.09
CA ARG A 88 18.39 3.32 0.80
C ARG A 88 19.07 4.64 0.39
N TRP A 89 19.14 4.93 -0.89
CA TRP A 89 19.78 6.16 -1.40
C TRP A 89 18.90 7.39 -1.26
N VAL A 90 17.60 7.31 -1.55
CA VAL A 90 16.74 8.49 -1.71
C VAL A 90 15.49 8.48 -0.84
N GLY A 91 15.23 7.42 -0.08
CA GLY A 91 14.01 7.23 0.70
C GLY A 91 13.81 8.28 1.80
N HIS A 92 14.90 8.88 2.29
CA HIS A 92 14.88 9.98 3.26
C HIS A 92 14.48 11.33 2.64
N ILE A 93 14.51 11.46 1.31
CA ILE A 93 14.13 12.69 0.60
C ILE A 93 12.64 12.59 0.27
N PRO A 94 11.76 13.40 0.88
CA PRO A 94 10.33 13.34 0.59
C PRO A 94 10.05 13.74 -0.86
N LEU A 95 9.03 13.14 -1.47
CA LEU A 95 8.45 13.71 -2.68
C LEU A 95 7.53 14.85 -2.29
N ASP A 96 7.61 15.94 -3.02
CA ASP A 96 6.57 16.96 -2.96
C ASP A 96 5.25 16.38 -3.48
N ALA A 97 4.36 16.11 -2.52
CA ALA A 97 3.02 15.60 -2.77
C ALA A 97 2.09 16.64 -3.41
N SER A 98 2.44 17.92 -3.34
CA SER A 98 1.67 19.03 -3.89
C SER A 98 1.98 19.33 -5.36
N SER A 99 3.11 18.83 -5.88
CA SER A 99 3.49 18.99 -7.28
C SER A 99 2.44 18.46 -8.27
N ASP A 100 2.33 19.11 -9.42
CA ASP A 100 1.47 18.67 -10.53
C ASP A 100 1.81 17.25 -11.00
N ALA A 101 3.09 16.89 -10.98
CA ALA A 101 3.56 15.54 -11.27
C ALA A 101 3.03 14.51 -10.26
N ALA A 102 2.94 14.85 -8.98
CA ALA A 102 2.31 13.99 -7.98
C ALA A 102 0.80 13.88 -8.21
N ALA A 103 0.12 14.97 -8.56
CA ALA A 103 -1.30 14.96 -8.90
C ALA A 103 -1.60 14.08 -10.13
N GLN A 104 -0.80 14.20 -11.19
CA GLN A 104 -0.94 13.39 -12.41
C GLN A 104 -0.74 11.90 -12.13
N ARG A 105 0.27 11.53 -11.32
CA ARG A 105 0.48 10.14 -10.88
C ARG A 105 -0.72 9.60 -10.09
N ARG A 106 -1.28 10.39 -9.17
CA ARG A 106 -2.50 10.00 -8.42
C ARG A 106 -3.68 9.78 -9.34
N ARG A 107 -3.92 10.67 -10.31
CA ARG A 107 -4.98 10.52 -11.32
C ARG A 107 -4.81 9.25 -12.14
N ALA A 108 -3.61 9.00 -12.67
CA ALA A 108 -3.33 7.78 -13.44
C ALA A 108 -3.51 6.50 -12.60
N ALA A 109 -3.06 6.49 -11.35
CA ALA A 109 -3.27 5.37 -10.43
C ALA A 109 -4.76 5.20 -10.08
N GLY A 110 -5.51 6.29 -9.94
CA GLY A 110 -6.96 6.28 -9.77
C GLY A 110 -7.67 5.65 -10.96
N ALA A 111 -7.35 6.07 -12.18
CA ALA A 111 -7.92 5.53 -13.41
C ALA A 111 -7.62 4.04 -13.58
N ARG A 112 -6.37 3.61 -13.35
CA ARG A 112 -6.00 2.18 -13.38
C ARG A 112 -6.80 1.36 -12.37
N ARG A 113 -6.94 1.86 -11.14
CA ARG A 113 -7.77 1.20 -10.12
C ARG A 113 -9.22 1.11 -10.57
N ALA A 114 -9.79 2.20 -11.08
CA ALA A 114 -11.17 2.21 -11.56
C ALA A 114 -11.41 1.15 -12.65
N LEU A 115 -10.50 0.99 -13.61
CA LEU A 115 -10.58 -0.06 -14.63
C LEU A 115 -10.55 -1.48 -14.04
N VAL A 116 -9.65 -1.73 -13.09
CA VAL A 116 -9.58 -3.03 -12.39
C VAL A 116 -10.86 -3.30 -11.61
N TRP A 117 -11.39 -2.30 -10.91
CA TRP A 117 -12.63 -2.42 -10.15
C TRP A 117 -13.86 -2.58 -11.05
N ALA A 118 -13.88 -1.95 -12.22
CA ALA A 118 -14.95 -2.14 -13.20
C ALA A 118 -15.03 -3.59 -13.66
N GLY A 119 -13.90 -4.21 -14.03
CA GLY A 119 -13.87 -5.63 -14.40
C GLY A 119 -14.24 -6.57 -13.24
N LYS A 120 -13.89 -6.22 -11.99
CA LYS A 120 -14.32 -6.99 -10.81
C LYS A 120 -15.81 -6.82 -10.52
N ARG A 121 -16.38 -5.65 -10.80
CA ARG A 121 -17.80 -5.37 -10.59
C ARG A 121 -18.66 -6.21 -11.52
N THR A 122 -18.33 -6.26 -12.80
CA THR A 122 -19.08 -7.06 -13.79
C THR A 122 -19.08 -8.54 -13.43
N LEU A 123 -17.93 -9.09 -13.00
CA LEU A 123 -17.85 -10.49 -12.54
C LEU A 123 -18.69 -10.75 -11.28
N ARG A 124 -18.72 -9.80 -10.33
CA ARG A 124 -19.55 -9.92 -9.12
C ARG A 124 -21.03 -9.83 -9.44
N GLU A 125 -21.42 -8.87 -10.27
CA GLU A 125 -22.81 -8.70 -10.70
C GLU A 125 -23.29 -9.94 -11.47
N ALA A 126 -22.47 -10.50 -12.36
CA ALA A 126 -22.79 -11.74 -13.05
C ALA A 126 -22.96 -12.92 -12.06
N ALA A 127 -22.06 -13.06 -11.10
CA ALA A 127 -22.14 -14.10 -10.08
C ALA A 127 -23.37 -13.94 -9.18
N GLU A 128 -23.74 -12.71 -8.82
CA GLU A 128 -24.92 -12.39 -8.02
C GLU A 128 -26.22 -12.67 -8.79
N CYS A 129 -26.28 -12.27 -10.07
CA CYS A 129 -27.40 -12.59 -10.95
C CYS A 129 -27.58 -14.10 -11.11
N GLU A 130 -26.49 -14.84 -11.32
CA GLU A 130 -26.55 -16.30 -11.44
C GLU A 130 -26.94 -16.98 -10.13
N ALA A 131 -26.45 -16.49 -8.99
CA ALA A 131 -26.87 -17.00 -7.68
C ALA A 131 -28.36 -16.74 -7.42
N ARG A 132 -28.86 -15.54 -7.75
CA ARG A 132 -30.28 -15.19 -7.64
C ARG A 132 -31.14 -16.05 -8.56
N ARG A 133 -30.71 -16.26 -9.81
CA ARG A 133 -31.41 -17.10 -10.78
C ARG A 133 -31.52 -18.54 -10.28
N ARG A 134 -30.40 -19.14 -9.85
CA ARG A 134 -30.41 -20.51 -9.29
C ARG A 134 -31.28 -20.63 -8.05
N ALA A 135 -31.27 -19.62 -7.17
CA ALA A 135 -32.14 -19.59 -6.01
C ALA A 135 -33.62 -19.50 -6.42
N ALA A 136 -33.95 -18.64 -7.39
CA ALA A 136 -35.31 -18.51 -7.91
C ALA A 136 -35.80 -19.82 -8.56
N ASP A 137 -34.95 -20.46 -9.37
CA ASP A 137 -35.26 -21.75 -10.01
C ASP A 137 -35.46 -22.86 -8.98
N TRP A 138 -34.67 -22.86 -7.90
CA TRP A 138 -34.80 -23.84 -6.81
C TRP A 138 -36.04 -23.61 -5.95
N VAL A 139 -36.38 -22.35 -5.64
CA VAL A 139 -37.59 -22.01 -4.87
C VAL A 139 -38.84 -22.29 -5.70
N GLY A 140 -38.83 -21.95 -6.99
CA GLY A 140 -39.99 -22.08 -7.86
C GLY A 140 -41.20 -21.25 -7.39
N ALA A 141 -42.40 -21.71 -7.75
CA ALA A 141 -43.64 -21.12 -7.25
C ALA A 141 -43.92 -21.64 -5.84
N LEU A 142 -44.17 -20.73 -4.90
CA LEU A 142 -44.51 -21.09 -3.54
C LEU A 142 -45.93 -21.66 -3.46
N ALA A 143 -46.08 -22.83 -2.88
CA ALA A 143 -47.38 -23.33 -2.45
C ALA A 143 -47.95 -22.48 -1.31
N SER A 144 -49.27 -22.47 -1.15
CA SER A 144 -49.94 -21.66 -0.11
C SER A 144 -49.44 -21.95 1.29
N ARG A 145 -49.09 -23.21 1.60
CA ARG A 145 -48.46 -23.57 2.86
C ARG A 145 -47.12 -22.86 3.08
N GLU A 146 -46.29 -22.80 2.04
CA GLU A 146 -44.96 -22.18 2.10
C GLU A 146 -45.08 -20.67 2.24
N LEU A 147 -45.97 -20.06 1.47
CA LEU A 147 -46.27 -18.63 1.54
C LEU A 147 -46.81 -18.23 2.92
N LEU A 148 -47.71 -19.03 3.51
CA LEU A 148 -48.21 -18.80 4.87
C LEU A 148 -47.12 -18.91 5.93
N LEU A 149 -46.21 -19.88 5.83
CA LEU A 149 -45.10 -20.05 6.78
C LEU A 149 -44.09 -18.90 6.67
N VAL A 150 -43.65 -18.57 5.46
CA VAL A 150 -42.68 -17.49 5.22
C VAL A 150 -43.28 -16.15 5.63
N GLY A 151 -44.53 -15.89 5.26
CA GLY A 151 -45.24 -14.66 5.63
C GLY A 151 -45.44 -14.52 7.14
N ALA A 152 -45.75 -15.60 7.86
CA ALA A 152 -45.83 -15.58 9.31
C ALA A 152 -44.48 -15.24 9.96
N VAL A 153 -43.38 -15.83 9.49
CA VAL A 153 -42.03 -15.48 9.96
C VAL A 153 -41.70 -14.03 9.65
N LEU A 154 -42.00 -13.57 8.45
CA LEU A 154 -41.77 -12.20 8.01
C LEU A 154 -42.54 -11.20 8.89
N TYR A 155 -43.81 -11.48 9.22
CA TYR A 155 -44.60 -10.67 10.13
C TYR A 155 -44.04 -10.68 11.56
N MET A 156 -43.53 -11.82 12.04
CA MET A 156 -42.89 -11.86 13.37
C MET A 156 -41.64 -10.97 13.44
N CYS A 157 -40.90 -10.81 12.34
CA CYS A 157 -39.70 -9.99 12.27
C CYS A 157 -39.99 -8.49 12.11
N GLU A 158 -40.90 -8.14 11.20
CA GLU A 158 -41.10 -6.75 10.73
C GLU A 158 -42.49 -6.18 11.08
N GLY A 159 -43.36 -7.00 11.68
CA GLY A 159 -44.72 -6.63 12.06
C GLY A 159 -44.83 -6.05 13.47
N THR A 160 -46.00 -5.51 13.79
CA THR A 160 -46.29 -4.98 15.12
C THR A 160 -46.45 -6.09 16.15
N LYS A 161 -45.76 -5.93 17.28
CA LYS A 161 -45.95 -6.78 18.46
C LYS A 161 -47.17 -6.34 19.24
N SER A 162 -48.06 -7.28 19.56
CA SER A 162 -49.16 -7.03 20.49
C SER A 162 -48.60 -6.67 21.88
N ARG A 163 -49.15 -5.63 22.51
CA ARG A 163 -48.81 -5.24 23.89
C ARG A 163 -50.04 -5.41 24.78
N PRO A 164 -49.92 -5.92 26.02
CA PRO A 164 -51.05 -6.12 26.92
C PRO A 164 -51.91 -4.86 27.14
N ALA A 165 -51.26 -3.68 27.12
CA ALA A 165 -51.90 -2.39 27.33
C ALA A 165 -52.63 -1.82 26.09
N ASN A 166 -52.51 -2.44 24.92
CA ASN A 166 -53.20 -2.02 23.70
C ASN A 166 -53.60 -3.27 22.90
N PRO A 167 -54.79 -3.85 23.15
CA PRO A 167 -55.27 -5.05 22.49
C PRO A 167 -55.78 -4.80 21.05
N ARG A 168 -55.46 -3.66 20.43
CA ARG A 168 -55.82 -3.40 19.04
C ARG A 168 -55.13 -4.41 18.11
N TYR A 169 -55.94 -5.00 17.23
CA TYR A 169 -55.53 -5.99 16.23
C TYR A 169 -55.14 -5.32 14.91
N ASP A 170 -54.46 -4.17 14.97
CA ASP A 170 -54.03 -3.46 13.76
C ASP A 170 -52.85 -4.21 13.14
N LEU A 171 -53.10 -4.87 12.00
CA LEU A 171 -52.08 -5.54 11.22
C LEU A 171 -51.18 -4.49 10.56
N THR A 172 -50.04 -4.21 11.18
CA THR A 172 -49.07 -3.23 10.65
C THR A 172 -47.78 -3.94 10.28
N PHE A 173 -47.34 -3.73 9.05
CA PHE A 173 -46.08 -4.23 8.52
C PHE A 173 -45.30 -3.05 7.93
N THR A 174 -44.04 -2.88 8.33
CA THR A 174 -43.22 -1.74 7.89
C THR A 174 -41.91 -2.23 7.32
N ASN A 175 -41.72 -2.09 6.01
CA ASN A 175 -40.46 -2.42 5.35
C ASN A 175 -40.28 -1.54 4.09
N SER A 176 -39.04 -1.12 3.80
CA SER A 176 -38.75 -0.30 2.61
C SER A 176 -38.55 -1.10 1.32
N GLY A 177 -38.43 -2.43 1.40
CA GLY A 177 -38.25 -3.30 0.26
C GLY A 177 -39.57 -3.66 -0.41
N ILE A 178 -39.80 -3.16 -1.63
CA ILE A 178 -41.06 -3.40 -2.37
C ILE A 178 -41.42 -4.90 -2.51
N ARG A 179 -40.42 -5.76 -2.79
CA ARG A 179 -40.63 -7.21 -2.92
C ARG A 179 -41.08 -7.88 -1.61
N LEU A 180 -40.64 -7.36 -0.46
CA LEU A 180 -41.07 -7.86 0.87
C LEU A 180 -42.50 -7.42 1.15
N VAL A 181 -42.86 -6.19 0.78
CA VAL A 181 -44.23 -5.69 0.88
C VAL A 181 -45.17 -6.49 -0.01
N GLU A 182 -44.80 -6.75 -1.27
CA GLU A 182 -45.58 -7.61 -2.18
C GLU A 182 -45.78 -9.03 -1.63
N LEU A 183 -44.71 -9.64 -1.09
CA LEU A 183 -44.79 -10.96 -0.47
C LEU A 183 -45.71 -10.95 0.75
N PHE A 184 -45.66 -9.89 1.56
CA PHE A 184 -46.54 -9.73 2.71
C PHE A 184 -48.01 -9.57 2.31
N VAL A 185 -48.30 -8.78 1.26
CA VAL A 185 -49.67 -8.67 0.72
C VAL A 185 -50.18 -10.02 0.24
N ARG A 186 -49.38 -10.75 -0.56
CA ARG A 186 -49.73 -12.11 -1.02
C ARG A 186 -49.99 -13.05 0.17
N PHE A 187 -49.18 -12.96 1.22
CA PHE A 187 -49.39 -13.72 2.46
C PHE A 187 -50.74 -13.42 3.10
N VAL A 188 -51.11 -12.15 3.26
CA VAL A 188 -52.39 -11.74 3.88
C VAL A 188 -53.60 -12.18 3.05
N GLU A 189 -53.46 -12.22 1.72
CA GLU A 189 -54.53 -12.64 0.81
C GLU A 189 -54.68 -14.17 0.71
N THR A 190 -53.64 -14.94 1.07
CA THR A 190 -53.64 -16.40 0.91
C THR A 190 -54.45 -17.10 1.98
N ARG A 191 -55.33 -18.03 1.58
CA ARG A 191 -56.05 -18.91 2.51
C ARG A 191 -55.45 -20.31 2.58
N PRO A 192 -55.54 -20.99 3.74
CA PRO A 192 -55.17 -22.40 3.84
C PRO A 192 -55.98 -23.25 2.86
N GLY A 193 -55.31 -24.04 2.02
CA GLY A 193 -55.96 -24.99 1.10
C GLY A 193 -56.30 -24.46 -0.30
N GLU A 194 -56.12 -23.16 -0.58
CA GLU A 194 -56.17 -22.64 -1.96
C GLU A 194 -54.84 -22.97 -2.68
N ALA A 195 -54.86 -23.14 -4.00
CA ALA A 195 -53.62 -23.17 -4.78
C ALA A 195 -53.12 -21.73 -4.94
N ALA A 196 -51.84 -21.47 -4.65
CA ALA A 196 -51.27 -20.13 -4.74
C ALA A 196 -51.42 -19.61 -6.18
N MET A 197 -52.12 -18.49 -6.35
CA MET A 197 -52.25 -17.86 -7.66
C MET A 197 -50.87 -17.34 -8.10
N SER A 198 -50.48 -17.71 -9.33
CA SER A 198 -49.22 -17.35 -10.00
C SER A 198 -48.98 -15.84 -10.01
#